data_AF-A0A3D1KZG5-F1
#
_entry.id   AF-A0A3D1KZG5-F1
#
_cell.length_a   1.000
_cell.length_b   1.000
_cell.length_c   1.000
_cell.angle_alpha   90.00
_cell.angle_beta   90.00
_cell.angle_gamma   90.00
#
_symmetry.space_group_name_H-M   'P 1'
#
loop_
_entity.id
_entity.type
_entity.pdbx_description
1 polymer ?
#
loop_
_entity_poly.entity_id
_entity_poly.type
_entity_poly.pdbx_seq_one_letter_code
_entity_poly.pdbx_strand_id
1 'polypeptide(L)'
;MIPALFYIVNFWGGGLSKDPQIWGTFGDYFGGLFNPILGLANLIIFIKLTLIVADMQDKTTRQALNFEKKILTSGLMHDSVKELSEILNSLGQKIITNRQQTDWEILKVQQTITTFGNNYTHLFTNIDNRNILNELNNLLIIVRTRPYNQQNFATSFNNYLDAKDRFIQLLHRQTVLKLDN
;
A
#
# COMPACT_ATOMS: atom_id res chain seq x y z
N MET A 1 5.98 17.74 -49.00
CA MET A 1 5.22 18.49 -50.03
C MET A 1 6.08 19.44 -50.87
N ILE A 2 7.26 19.86 -50.41
CA ILE A 2 8.16 20.80 -51.13
C ILE A 2 8.67 20.26 -52.50
N PRO A 3 9.04 18.96 -52.66
CA PRO A 3 9.56 18.47 -53.94
C PRO A 3 8.49 18.40 -55.04
N ALA A 4 7.26 18.01 -54.69
CA ALA A 4 6.15 17.90 -55.62
C ALA A 4 5.72 19.28 -56.16
N LEU A 5 5.67 20.29 -55.29
CA LEU A 5 5.40 21.68 -55.69
C LEU A 5 6.50 22.25 -56.59
N PHE A 6 7.78 21.96 -56.30
CA PHE A 6 8.91 22.41 -57.12
C PHE A 6 8.91 21.77 -58.52
N TYR A 7 8.57 20.49 -58.63
CA TYR A 7 8.42 19.79 -59.90
C TYR A 7 7.26 20.35 -60.72
N ILE A 8 6.10 20.53 -60.09
CA ILE A 8 4.90 21.07 -60.73
C ILE A 8 5.16 22.48 -61.28
N VAL A 9 5.82 23.37 -60.53
CA VAL A 9 6.11 24.75 -60.98
C VAL A 9 7.15 24.78 -62.11
N ASN A 10 8.19 23.94 -62.07
CA ASN A 10 9.24 23.94 -63.10
C ASN A 10 8.86 23.21 -64.40
N PHE A 11 7.92 22.25 -64.34
CA PHE A 11 7.55 21.41 -65.48
C PHE A 11 6.10 21.61 -65.97
N TRP A 12 5.37 22.61 -65.45
CA TRP A 12 3.96 22.89 -65.82
C TRP A 12 3.76 23.12 -67.34
N GLY A 13 4.79 23.58 -68.06
CA GLY A 13 4.73 23.83 -69.51
C GLY A 13 5.13 22.64 -70.40
N GLY A 14 5.58 21.52 -69.83
CA GLY A 14 5.93 20.30 -70.56
C GLY A 14 4.74 19.33 -70.61
N GLY A 15 4.43 18.79 -71.79
CA GLY A 15 3.35 17.80 -71.91
C GLY A 15 3.60 16.56 -71.04
N LEU A 16 2.57 16.08 -70.35
CA LEU A 16 2.63 14.83 -69.58
C LEU A 16 3.09 13.69 -70.49
N SER A 17 4.10 12.92 -70.05
CA SER A 17 4.56 11.77 -70.82
C SER A 17 3.41 10.76 -70.98
N LYS A 18 3.16 10.34 -72.23
CA LYS A 18 2.22 9.27 -72.56
C LYS A 18 2.82 7.87 -72.35
N ASP A 19 4.12 7.80 -72.08
CA ASP A 19 4.84 6.55 -71.85
C ASP A 19 4.69 6.14 -70.36
N PRO A 20 3.98 5.04 -70.06
CA PRO A 20 3.81 4.54 -68.70
C PRO A 20 5.13 4.16 -68.02
N GLN A 21 6.17 3.82 -68.79
CA GLN A 21 7.45 3.38 -68.26
C GLN A 21 8.16 4.50 -67.47
N ILE A 22 8.02 5.75 -67.93
CA ILE A 22 8.57 6.95 -67.25
C ILE A 22 7.86 7.19 -65.90
N TRP A 23 6.54 6.96 -65.84
CA TRP A 23 5.77 7.05 -64.60
C TRP A 23 6.13 5.94 -63.61
N GLY A 24 6.45 4.73 -64.10
CA GLY A 24 7.00 3.65 -63.29
C GLY A 24 8.30 4.05 -62.59
N THR A 25 9.28 4.55 -63.34
CA THR A 25 10.58 4.99 -62.77
C THR A 25 10.43 6.16 -61.79
N PHE A 26 9.50 7.08 -62.04
CA PHE A 26 9.18 8.15 -61.09
C PHE A 26 8.58 7.59 -59.78
N GLY A 27 7.65 6.64 -59.88
CA GLY A 27 7.09 5.92 -58.75
C GLY A 27 8.16 5.17 -57.95
N ASP A 28 9.12 4.55 -58.61
CA ASP A 28 10.24 3.83 -57.98
C ASP A 28 11.15 4.76 -57.19
N TYR A 29 11.44 5.96 -57.71
CA TYR A 29 12.23 6.97 -56.99
C TYR A 29 11.53 7.44 -55.71
N PHE A 30 10.25 7.80 -55.81
CA PHE A 30 9.48 8.24 -54.65
C PHE A 30 9.23 7.10 -53.66
N GLY A 31 8.89 5.90 -54.14
CA GLY A 31 8.72 4.70 -53.31
C GLY A 31 10.02 4.31 -52.60
N GLY A 32 11.15 4.38 -53.31
CA GLY A 32 12.49 4.14 -52.76
C GLY A 32 12.93 5.18 -51.72
N LEU A 33 12.45 6.42 -51.80
CA LEU A 33 12.71 7.46 -50.81
C LEU A 33 11.73 7.41 -49.62
N PHE A 34 10.44 7.20 -49.88
CA PHE A 34 9.41 7.17 -48.84
C PHE A 34 9.49 5.91 -47.97
N ASN A 35 9.83 4.74 -48.52
CA ASN A 35 9.92 3.51 -47.73
C ASN A 35 10.93 3.61 -46.57
N PRO A 36 12.18 4.08 -46.78
CA PRO A 36 13.12 4.30 -45.70
C PRO A 36 12.66 5.37 -44.70
N ILE A 37 12.05 6.47 -45.17
CA ILE A 37 11.54 7.55 -44.30
C ILE A 37 10.41 7.04 -43.41
N LEU A 38 9.45 6.31 -43.98
CA LEU A 38 8.34 5.71 -43.24
C LEU A 38 8.82 4.59 -42.32
N GLY A 39 9.80 3.79 -42.75
CA GLY A 39 10.44 2.79 -41.90
C GLY A 39 11.10 3.41 -40.67
N LEU A 40 11.85 4.50 -40.86
CA LEU A 40 12.46 5.25 -39.75
C LEU A 40 11.40 5.90 -38.85
N ALA A 41 10.35 6.49 -39.42
CA ALA A 41 9.26 7.07 -38.65
C ALA A 41 8.54 6.01 -37.81
N ASN A 42 8.25 4.85 -38.39
CA ASN A 42 7.64 3.72 -37.71
C ASN A 42 8.53 3.21 -36.57
N LEU A 43 9.84 3.09 -36.79
CA LEU A 43 10.80 2.71 -35.76
C LEU A 43 10.77 3.70 -34.58
N ILE A 44 10.79 5.00 -34.87
CA ILE A 44 10.78 6.05 -33.83
C ILE A 44 9.47 6.01 -33.04
N ILE A 45 8.33 5.90 -33.73
CA ILE A 45 7.01 5.81 -33.10
C ILE A 45 6.94 4.56 -32.23
N PHE A 46 7.40 3.42 -32.75
CA PHE A 46 7.43 2.16 -32.02
C PHE A 46 8.25 2.28 -30.74
N ILE A 47 9.48 2.79 -30.81
CA ILE A 47 10.33 3.00 -29.64
C ILE A 47 9.63 3.89 -28.59
N LYS A 48 9.03 5.00 -29.02
CA LYS A 48 8.31 5.90 -28.10
C LYS A 48 7.12 5.20 -27.43
N LEU A 49 6.33 4.46 -28.19
CA LEU A 49 5.19 3.71 -27.66
C LEU A 49 5.66 2.66 -26.65
N THR A 50 6.71 1.89 -26.98
CA THR A 50 7.28 0.90 -26.06
C THR A 50 7.73 1.53 -24.75
N LEU A 51 8.42 2.67 -24.79
CA LEU A 51 8.87 3.37 -23.59
C LEU A 51 7.70 3.87 -22.73
N ILE A 52 6.66 4.43 -23.35
CA ILE A 52 5.46 4.89 -22.64
C ILE A 52 4.74 3.70 -21.99
N VAL A 53 4.60 2.58 -22.70
CA VAL A 53 3.98 1.37 -22.16
C VAL A 53 4.80 0.79 -21.00
N ALA A 54 6.13 0.76 -21.12
CA ALA A 54 7.01 0.29 -20.06
C ALA A 54 6.85 1.16 -18.78
N ASP A 55 6.84 2.48 -18.91
CA ASP A 55 6.64 3.39 -17.77
C ASP A 55 5.25 3.24 -17.13
N MET A 56 4.20 3.05 -17.94
CA MET A 56 2.85 2.78 -17.42
C MET A 56 2.78 1.43 -16.68
N GLN A 57 3.43 0.40 -17.20
CA GLN A 57 3.52 -0.91 -16.54
C GLN A 57 4.28 -0.82 -15.21
N ASP A 58 5.40 -0.10 -15.18
CA ASP A 58 6.17 0.12 -13.95
C ASP A 58 5.35 0.87 -12.89
N LYS A 59 4.62 1.92 -13.28
CA LYS A 59 3.72 2.66 -12.38
C LYS A 59 2.61 1.78 -11.84
N THR A 60 1.96 1.00 -12.70
CA THR A 60 0.87 0.09 -12.32
C THR A 60 1.37 -0.99 -11.37
N THR A 61 2.54 -1.58 -11.67
CA THR A 61 3.19 -2.59 -10.82
C THR A 61 3.52 -2.01 -9.44
N ARG A 62 4.09 -0.80 -9.37
CA ARG A 62 4.38 -0.13 -8.09
C ARG A 62 3.12 0.17 -7.29
N GLN A 63 2.04 0.59 -7.95
CA GLN A 63 0.75 0.82 -7.30
C GLN A 63 0.16 -0.47 -6.75
N ALA A 64 0.17 -1.55 -7.53
CA ALA A 64 -0.28 -2.87 -7.10
C ALA A 64 0.53 -3.38 -5.89
N LEU A 65 1.86 -3.27 -5.92
CA LEU A 65 2.72 -3.65 -4.81
C LEU A 65 2.46 -2.82 -3.54
N ASN A 66 2.27 -1.50 -3.68
CA ASN A 66 1.93 -0.64 -2.56
C ASN A 66 0.54 -0.99 -1.97
N PHE A 67 -0.42 -1.33 -2.82
CA PHE A 67 -1.74 -1.76 -2.40
C PHE A 67 -1.70 -3.11 -1.68
N GLU A 68 -0.99 -4.09 -2.24
CA GLU A 68 -0.74 -5.39 -1.61
C GLU A 68 -0.08 -5.21 -0.23
N LYS A 69 0.98 -4.39 -0.15
CA LYS A 69 1.63 -4.05 1.12
C LYS A 69 0.65 -3.40 2.11
N LYS A 70 -0.21 -2.47 1.66
CA LYS A 70 -1.25 -1.84 2.50
C LYS A 70 -2.23 -2.89 3.04
N ILE A 71 -2.71 -3.81 2.20
CA ILE A 71 -3.60 -4.91 2.61
C ILE A 71 -2.92 -5.82 3.63
N LEU A 72 -1.70 -6.29 3.34
CA LEU A 72 -0.95 -7.19 4.22
C LEU A 72 -0.70 -6.54 5.58
N THR A 73 -0.27 -5.28 5.59
CA THR A 73 -0.05 -4.55 6.85
C THR A 73 -1.36 -4.38 7.61
N SER A 74 -2.46 -4.06 6.93
CA SER A 74 -3.78 -3.97 7.55
C SER A 74 -4.26 -5.31 8.14
N GLY A 75 -4.01 -6.43 7.46
CA GLY A 75 -4.30 -7.77 7.99
C GLY A 75 -3.49 -8.06 9.24
N LEU A 76 -2.18 -7.85 9.21
CA LEU A 76 -1.30 -8.04 10.36
C LEU A 76 -1.68 -7.16 11.55
N MET A 77 -2.08 -5.91 11.30
CA MET A 77 -2.61 -5.01 12.33
C MET A 77 -3.88 -5.58 12.96
N HIS A 78 -4.83 -6.02 12.13
CA HIS A 78 -6.09 -6.60 12.59
C HIS A 78 -5.84 -7.83 13.46
N ASP A 79 -4.98 -8.74 13.01
CA ASP A 79 -4.62 -9.96 13.73
C ASP A 79 -3.93 -9.63 15.05
N SER A 80 -2.98 -8.69 15.07
CA SER A 80 -2.27 -8.26 16.28
C SER A 80 -3.23 -7.65 17.32
N VAL A 81 -4.19 -6.82 16.88
CA VAL A 81 -5.20 -6.23 17.77
C VAL A 81 -6.16 -7.30 18.29
N LYS A 82 -6.57 -8.24 17.44
CA LYS A 82 -7.44 -9.34 17.80
C LYS A 82 -6.79 -10.25 18.84
N GLU A 83 -5.55 -10.69 18.60
CA GLU A 83 -4.78 -11.52 19.52
C GLU A 83 -4.66 -10.85 20.90
N LEU A 84 -4.28 -9.56 20.91
CA LEU A 84 -4.17 -8.80 22.16
C LEU A 84 -5.53 -8.70 22.88
N SER A 85 -6.60 -8.41 22.15
CA SER A 85 -7.96 -8.34 22.70
C SER A 85 -8.41 -9.68 23.31
N GLU A 86 -8.16 -10.79 22.61
CA GLU A 86 -8.50 -12.14 23.07
C GLU A 86 -7.75 -12.50 24.36
N ILE A 87 -6.45 -12.19 24.42
CA ILE A 87 -5.61 -12.44 25.60
C ILE A 87 -6.02 -11.56 26.79
N LEU A 88 -6.35 -10.29 26.56
CA LEU A 88 -6.87 -9.41 27.60
C LEU A 88 -8.24 -9.89 28.10
N ASN A 89 -9.13 -10.32 27.22
CA ASN A 89 -10.42 -10.86 27.61
C ASN A 89 -10.28 -12.19 28.37
N SER A 90 -9.36 -13.07 27.94
CA SER A 90 -9.09 -14.33 28.65
C SER A 90 -8.52 -14.08 30.05
N LEU A 91 -7.64 -13.08 30.19
CA LEU A 91 -7.14 -12.67 31.50
C LEU A 91 -8.29 -12.17 32.38
N GLY A 92 -9.15 -11.29 31.88
CA GLY A 92 -10.30 -10.78 32.61
C GLY A 92 -11.22 -11.90 33.11
N GLN A 93 -11.54 -12.86 32.25
CA GLN A 93 -12.35 -14.03 32.61
C GLN A 93 -11.67 -14.95 33.64
N LYS A 94 -10.36 -15.19 33.50
CA LYS A 94 -9.61 -16.05 34.43
C LYS A 94 -9.41 -15.40 35.80
N ILE A 95 -9.27 -14.07 35.86
CA ILE A 95 -9.27 -13.31 37.11
C ILE A 95 -10.61 -13.47 37.85
N ILE A 96 -11.74 -13.49 37.13
CA ILE A 96 -13.07 -13.73 37.70
C ILE A 96 -13.22 -15.18 38.18
N THR A 97 -12.84 -16.15 37.35
CA THR A 97 -13.18 -17.58 37.56
C THR A 97 -12.20 -18.35 38.44
N ASN A 98 -10.90 -18.04 38.39
CA ASN A 98 -9.89 -18.82 39.11
C ASN A 98 -8.71 -17.94 39.58
N ARG A 99 -8.94 -17.19 40.67
CA ARG A 99 -8.00 -16.19 41.21
C ARG A 99 -6.59 -16.73 41.49
N GLN A 100 -6.45 -18.01 41.89
CA GLN A 100 -5.15 -18.59 42.30
C GLN A 100 -4.25 -19.01 41.12
N GLN A 101 -4.79 -19.17 39.90
CA GLN A 101 -4.04 -19.70 38.76
C GLN A 101 -3.81 -18.65 37.66
N THR A 102 -3.65 -17.38 38.05
CA THR A 102 -3.53 -16.25 37.11
C THR A 102 -2.09 -15.84 36.80
N ASP A 103 -1.07 -16.37 37.49
CA ASP A 103 0.31 -15.90 37.35
C ASP A 103 0.90 -16.10 35.94
N TRP A 104 0.68 -17.27 35.34
CA TRP A 104 1.16 -17.55 33.98
C TRP A 104 0.40 -16.75 32.92
N GLU A 105 -0.88 -16.44 33.15
CA GLU A 105 -1.68 -15.59 32.25
C GLU A 105 -1.25 -14.14 32.30
N ILE A 106 -0.92 -13.64 33.49
CA ILE A 106 -0.36 -12.30 33.66
C ILE A 106 0.97 -12.19 32.90
N LEU A 107 1.86 -13.19 33.02
CA LEU A 107 3.11 -13.22 32.26
C LEU A 107 2.87 -13.26 30.74
N LYS A 108 1.93 -14.10 30.29
CA LYS A 108 1.55 -14.18 28.87
C LYS A 108 1.03 -12.83 28.36
N VAL A 109 0.16 -12.17 29.11
CA VAL A 109 -0.39 -10.85 28.78
C VAL A 109 0.71 -9.80 28.74
N GLN A 110 1.61 -9.76 29.73
CA GLN A 110 2.75 -8.84 29.76
C GLN A 110 3.66 -8.99 28.54
N GLN A 111 4.01 -10.23 28.18
CA GLN A 111 4.81 -10.51 26.98
C GLN A 111 4.09 -10.07 25.72
N THR A 112 2.79 -10.36 25.61
CA THR A 112 1.98 -9.98 24.45
C THR A 112 1.88 -8.46 24.30
N ILE A 113 1.60 -7.74 25.39
CA ILE A 113 1.56 -6.27 25.41
C ILE A 113 2.92 -5.68 25.01
N THR A 114 4.02 -6.24 25.52
CA THR A 114 5.37 -5.77 25.21
C THR A 114 5.72 -6.00 23.74
N THR A 115 5.46 -7.19 23.21
CA THR A 115 5.66 -7.52 21.80
C THR A 115 4.79 -6.65 20.90
N PHE A 116 3.52 -6.45 21.25
CA PHE A 116 2.62 -5.55 20.54
C PHE A 116 3.17 -4.11 20.53
N GLY A 117 3.58 -3.58 21.69
CA GLY A 117 4.14 -2.23 21.81
C GLY A 117 5.42 -2.04 20.98
N ASN A 118 6.32 -3.01 20.99
CA ASN A 118 7.55 -2.98 20.18
C ASN A 118 7.25 -3.01 18.68
N ASN A 119 6.27 -3.80 18.27
CA ASN A 119 5.88 -3.92 16.86
C ASN A 119 4.95 -2.77 16.42
N TYR A 120 4.36 -2.03 17.36
CA TYR A 120 3.34 -1.03 17.09
C TYR A 120 3.85 0.07 16.14
N THR A 121 5.06 0.56 16.35
CA THR A 121 5.64 1.63 15.51
C THR A 121 5.91 1.18 14.07
N HIS A 122 6.17 -0.12 13.87
CA HIS A 122 6.44 -0.70 12.56
C HIS A 122 5.17 -1.09 11.81
N LEU A 123 4.16 -1.57 12.53
CA LEU A 123 2.86 -1.87 11.95
C LEU A 123 2.12 -0.56 11.64
N PHE A 124 2.11 0.38 12.58
CA PHE A 124 1.32 1.61 12.54
C PHE A 124 2.20 2.85 12.26
N THR A 125 2.95 2.83 11.15
CA THR A 125 3.92 3.88 10.78
C THR A 125 3.33 5.29 10.61
N ASN A 126 2.03 5.40 10.36
CA ASN A 126 1.33 6.67 10.09
C ASN A 126 0.38 7.09 11.21
N ILE A 127 0.53 6.57 12.42
CA ILE A 127 -0.37 6.84 13.55
C ILE A 127 0.39 7.66 14.62
N ASP A 128 -0.29 8.59 15.29
CA ASP A 128 0.30 9.22 16.49
C ASP A 128 0.26 8.20 17.63
N ASN A 129 1.38 7.51 17.76
CA ASN A 129 1.52 6.37 18.65
C ASN A 129 1.59 6.78 20.13
N ARG A 130 1.74 8.08 20.44
CA ARG A 130 1.99 8.54 21.83
C ARG A 130 0.85 8.14 22.77
N ASN A 131 -0.40 8.38 22.38
CA ASN A 131 -1.55 8.07 23.23
C ASN A 131 -1.72 6.55 23.42
N ILE A 132 -1.48 5.77 22.37
CA ILE A 132 -1.62 4.30 22.42
C ILE A 132 -0.49 3.67 23.22
N LEU A 133 0.75 4.11 23.04
CA LEU A 133 1.88 3.65 23.83
C LEU A 133 1.75 4.03 25.31
N ASN A 134 1.21 5.23 25.60
CA ASN A 134 0.90 5.63 26.97
C ASN A 134 -0.15 4.72 27.60
N GLU A 135 -1.24 4.41 26.89
CA GLU A 135 -2.28 3.52 27.42
C GLU A 135 -1.84 2.05 27.49
N LEU A 136 -1.00 1.57 26.57
CA LEU A 136 -0.32 0.28 26.68
C LEU A 136 0.52 0.21 27.96
N ASN A 137 1.30 1.26 28.23
CA ASN A 137 2.12 1.32 29.44
C ASN A 137 1.25 1.37 30.70
N ASN A 138 0.17 2.15 30.71
CA ASN A 138 -0.79 2.17 31.82
C ASN A 138 -1.39 0.77 32.07
N LEU A 139 -1.81 0.09 31.00
CA LEU A 139 -2.37 -1.25 31.08
C LEU A 139 -1.33 -2.25 31.59
N LEU A 140 -0.08 -2.15 31.13
CA LEU A 140 1.03 -3.00 31.59
C LEU A 140 1.33 -2.79 33.08
N ILE A 141 1.32 -1.53 33.55
CA ILE A 141 1.46 -1.20 34.97
C ILE A 141 0.34 -1.85 35.78
N ILE A 142 -0.92 -1.68 35.35
CA ILE A 142 -2.10 -2.23 36.04
C ILE A 142 -2.06 -3.75 36.10
N VAL A 143 -1.74 -4.42 34.98
CA VAL A 143 -1.60 -5.88 34.90
C VAL A 143 -0.47 -6.38 35.80
N ARG A 144 0.61 -5.61 35.96
CA ARG A 144 1.74 -5.96 36.85
C ARG A 144 1.43 -5.74 38.32
N THR A 145 0.66 -4.72 38.67
CA THR A 145 0.25 -4.43 40.06
C THR A 145 -0.90 -5.34 40.49
N ARG A 146 -0.57 -6.55 40.94
CA ARG A 146 -1.55 -7.46 41.56
C ARG A 146 -2.08 -6.85 42.87
N PRO A 147 -3.39 -6.87 43.14
CA PRO A 147 -3.89 -6.66 44.49
C PRO A 147 -3.51 -7.87 45.36
N TYR A 148 -2.59 -7.67 46.31
CA TYR A 148 -2.09 -8.73 47.21
C TYR A 148 -3.13 -9.19 48.25
N ASN A 149 -4.23 -8.43 48.41
CA ASN A 149 -5.30 -8.68 49.38
C ASN A 149 -6.70 -8.53 48.76
N GLN A 150 -7.68 -9.26 49.31
CA GLN A 150 -9.05 -9.32 48.76
C GLN A 150 -9.78 -7.96 48.76
N GLN A 151 -9.47 -7.05 49.69
CA GLN A 151 -10.11 -5.74 49.78
C GLN A 151 -9.78 -4.81 48.60
N ASN A 152 -8.57 -4.89 48.04
CA ASN A 152 -8.16 -4.06 46.90
C ASN A 152 -8.43 -4.73 45.55
N PHE A 153 -8.87 -5.99 45.56
CA PHE A 153 -9.07 -6.77 44.33
C PHE A 153 -10.13 -6.17 43.41
N ALA A 154 -11.30 -5.82 43.95
CA ALA A 154 -12.38 -5.25 43.15
C ALA A 154 -11.96 -3.93 42.48
N THR A 155 -11.25 -3.06 43.20
CA THR A 155 -10.74 -1.80 42.68
C THR A 155 -9.70 -2.01 41.59
N SER A 156 -8.69 -2.86 41.82
CA SER A 156 -7.68 -3.18 40.80
C SER A 156 -8.29 -3.84 39.56
N PHE A 157 -9.31 -4.70 39.74
CA PHE A 157 -10.00 -5.34 38.63
C PHE A 157 -10.84 -4.36 37.81
N ASN A 158 -11.56 -3.44 38.46
CA ASN A 158 -12.28 -2.38 37.75
C ASN A 158 -11.32 -1.45 37.00
N ASN A 159 -10.19 -1.08 37.62
CA ASN A 159 -9.14 -0.31 36.95
C ASN A 159 -8.60 -1.04 35.71
N TYR A 160 -8.45 -2.36 35.79
CA TYR A 160 -8.06 -3.20 34.64
C TYR A 160 -9.12 -3.18 33.54
N LEU A 161 -10.39 -3.40 33.86
CA LEU A 161 -11.48 -3.37 32.88
C LEU A 161 -11.58 -2.01 32.18
N ASP A 162 -11.54 -0.93 32.95
CA ASP A 162 -11.58 0.43 32.41
C ASP A 162 -10.38 0.74 31.51
N ALA A 163 -9.16 0.36 31.92
CA ALA A 163 -7.97 0.55 31.10
C ALA A 163 -8.01 -0.29 29.82
N LYS A 164 -8.46 -1.54 29.91
CA LYS A 164 -8.67 -2.43 28.77
C LYS A 164 -9.65 -1.83 27.78
N ASP A 165 -10.81 -1.37 28.25
CA ASP A 165 -11.87 -0.85 27.39
C ASP A 165 -11.46 0.47 26.74
N ARG A 166 -10.80 1.39 27.47
CA ARG A 166 -10.22 2.61 26.89
C ARG A 166 -9.21 2.29 25.80
N PHE A 167 -8.31 1.35 26.07
CA PHE A 167 -7.28 0.94 25.14
C PHE A 167 -7.88 0.32 23.85
N ILE A 168 -8.85 -0.59 23.99
CA ILE A 168 -9.54 -1.20 22.85
C ILE A 168 -10.30 -0.15 22.03
N GLN A 169 -10.99 0.80 22.69
CA GLN A 169 -11.70 1.88 21.99
C GLN A 169 -10.73 2.80 21.23
N LEU A 170 -9.58 3.14 21.82
CA LEU A 170 -8.54 3.93 21.17
C LEU A 170 -7.97 3.21 19.96
N LEU A 171 -7.66 1.91 20.09
CA LEU A 171 -7.20 1.08 18.98
C LEU A 171 -8.24 1.02 17.86
N HIS A 172 -9.50 0.77 18.19
CA HIS A 172 -10.59 0.67 17.21
C HIS A 172 -10.80 2.00 16.47
N ARG A 173 -10.81 3.12 17.20
CA ARG A 173 -10.93 4.45 16.60
C ARG A 173 -9.82 4.71 15.58
N GLN A 174 -8.59 4.32 15.90
CA GLN A 174 -7.45 4.61 15.02
C GLN A 174 -7.29 3.63 13.85
N THR A 175 -7.76 2.39 13.98
CA THR A 175 -7.84 1.45 12.85
C THR A 175 -8.98 1.79 11.89
N VAL A 176 -10.16 2.14 12.38
CA VAL A 176 -11.33 2.49 11.54
C VAL A 176 -11.11 3.78 10.74
N LEU A 177 -10.61 4.86 11.38
CA LEU A 177 -10.43 6.17 10.74
C LEU A 177 -9.44 6.18 9.54
N LYS A 178 -8.69 5.09 9.32
CA LYS A 178 -7.72 4.98 8.22
C LYS A 178 -7.97 3.82 7.25
N LEU A 179 -8.98 2.99 7.50
CA LEU A 179 -9.48 2.07 6.47
C LEU A 179 -10.35 2.81 5.44
N ASP A 180 -10.98 3.91 5.86
CA ASP A 180 -11.84 4.76 5.01
C ASP A 180 -11.07 5.85 4.22
N ASN A 181 -9.74 5.94 4.39
CA ASN A 181 -8.84 6.87 3.67
C ASN A 181 -7.74 6.13 2.88
#